data_AF-A0AAW1JPN5-F1
#
_entry.id   AF-A0AAW1JPN5-F1
#
_cell.length_a   1.000
_cell.length_b   1.000
_cell.length_c   1.000
_cell.angle_alpha   90.00
_cell.angle_beta   90.00
_cell.angle_gamma   90.00
#
_symmetry.space_group_name_H-M   'P 1'
#
loop_
_entity.id
_entity.type
_entity.pdbx_description
1 polymer ?
#
loop_
_entity_poly.entity_id
_entity_poly.type
_entity_poly.pdbx_seq_one_letter_code
_entity_poly.pdbx_strand_id
1 'polypeptide(L)'
;MRGIVMEVEYLPLSSIDKSRQVLEDFVDIWKETLTKRSLPGQFMHIEPNYTEYGLSDQYTSQHTAVQYATVMAQLIATVQTAQQVRN
;
A
#
# COMPACT_ATOMS: atom_id res chain seq x y z
N MET A 1 -9.10 14.03 9.87
CA MET A 1 -8.07 12.97 9.69
C MET A 1 -8.11 12.57 8.22
N ARG A 2 -6.99 12.61 7.48
CA ARG A 2 -6.99 12.56 6.00
C ARG A 2 -6.67 11.18 5.40
N GLY A 3 -6.24 10.23 6.22
CA GLY A 3 -5.93 8.85 5.87
C GLY A 3 -5.22 8.14 7.02
N ILE A 4 -5.27 6.82 7.06
CA ILE A 4 -4.48 5.98 7.96
C ILE A 4 -3.59 5.14 7.06
N VAL A 5 -2.28 5.21 7.24
CA VAL A 5 -1.32 4.32 6.58
C VAL A 5 -1.05 3.17 7.52
N MET A 6 -1.19 1.95 7.01
CA MET A 6 -0.81 0.73 7.72
C MET A 6 0.34 0.09 6.96
N GLU A 7 1.49 0.00 7.61
CA GLU A 7 2.63 -0.77 7.12
C GLU A 7 2.48 -2.21 7.62
N VAL A 8 2.65 -3.18 6.70
CA VAL A 8 2.58 -4.60 7.02
C VAL A 8 3.85 -5.25 6.50
N GLU A 9 4.66 -5.76 7.42
CA GLU A 9 5.90 -6.46 7.10
C GLU A 9 5.73 -7.95 7.37
N TYR A 10 6.10 -8.79 6.40
CA TYR A 10 6.10 -10.24 6.55
C TYR A 10 7.52 -10.78 6.70
N LEU A 11 7.99 -10.86 7.95
CA LEU A 11 9.36 -11.25 8.34
C LEU A 11 9.86 -12.65 7.89
N PRO A 12 9.01 -13.67 7.61
CA PRO A 12 9.50 -15.00 7.20
C PRO A 12 9.96 -15.13 5.73
N LEU A 13 9.61 -14.19 4.83
CA LEU A 13 9.89 -14.31 3.39
C LEU A 13 10.80 -13.17 2.93
N SER A 14 11.99 -13.52 2.46
CA SER A 14 12.88 -12.59 1.76
C SER A 14 12.47 -12.31 0.32
N SER A 15 11.47 -13.05 -0.20
CA SER A 15 10.92 -12.92 -1.55
C SER A 15 9.71 -12.01 -1.54
N ILE A 16 9.77 -10.93 -2.30
CA ILE A 16 8.69 -9.96 -2.49
C ILE A 16 7.50 -10.60 -3.18
N ASP A 17 7.71 -11.42 -4.20
CA ASP A 17 6.63 -12.05 -4.95
C ASP A 17 5.81 -13.01 -4.08
N LYS A 18 6.48 -13.74 -3.18
CA LYS A 18 5.79 -14.64 -2.24
C LYS A 18 5.11 -13.87 -1.12
N SER A 19 5.74 -12.82 -0.59
CA SER A 19 5.12 -12.00 0.45
C SER A 19 3.93 -11.20 -0.09
N ARG A 20 3.98 -10.78 -1.36
CA ARG A 20 2.87 -10.13 -2.07
C ARG A 20 1.59 -10.93 -2.02
N GLN A 21 1.63 -12.23 -2.34
CA GLN A 21 0.45 -13.08 -2.30
C GLN A 21 -0.18 -13.14 -0.89
N VAL A 22 0.66 -13.27 0.14
CA VAL A 22 0.20 -13.29 1.53
C VAL A 22 -0.38 -11.93 1.97
N LEU A 23 0.23 -10.83 1.50
CA LEU A 23 -0.24 -9.47 1.77
C LEU A 23 -1.55 -9.18 1.05
N GLU A 24 -1.73 -9.64 -0.19
CA GLU A 24 -2.97 -9.55 -0.95
C GLU A 24 -4.12 -10.26 -0.21
N ASP A 25 -3.91 -11.51 0.20
CA ASP A 25 -4.89 -12.27 0.99
C ASP A 25 -5.24 -11.55 2.30
N PHE A 26 -4.23 -11.00 2.99
CA PHE A 26 -4.44 -10.23 4.22
C PHE A 26 -5.31 -8.98 3.97
N VAL A 27 -5.00 -8.22 2.91
CA VAL A 27 -5.75 -7.02 2.55
C VAL A 27 -7.19 -7.35 2.19
N ASP A 28 -7.44 -8.45 1.50
CA ASP A 28 -8.78 -8.86 1.10
C ASP A 28 -9.63 -9.28 2.31
N ILE A 29 -9.07 -10.02 3.27
CA ILE A 29 -9.73 -10.32 4.55
C ILE A 29 -10.09 -9.02 5.29
N TRP A 30 -9.18 -8.04 5.30
CA TRP A 30 -9.43 -6.74 5.93
C TRP A 30 -10.54 -5.96 5.24
N LYS A 31 -10.53 -5.88 3.90
CA LYS A 31 -11.60 -5.24 3.12
C LYS A 31 -12.94 -5.88 3.38
N GLU A 32 -13.01 -7.21 3.38
CA GLU A 32 -14.26 -7.96 3.64
C GLU A 32 -14.81 -7.64 5.03
N THR A 33 -13.93 -7.65 6.04
CA THR A 33 -14.30 -7.36 7.43
C THR A 33 -14.80 -5.93 7.62
N LEU A 34 -14.14 -4.95 7.00
CA LEU A 34 -14.55 -3.54 7.07
C LEU A 34 -15.87 -3.29 6.32
N THR A 35 -16.05 -3.93 5.17
CA THR A 35 -17.30 -3.87 4.38
C THR A 35 -18.47 -4.40 5.18
N LYS A 36 -18.30 -5.55 5.87
CA LYS A 36 -19.34 -6.13 6.76
C LYS A 36 -19.70 -5.22 7.94
N ARG A 37 -18.78 -4.35 8.38
CA ARG A 37 -19.01 -3.41 9.48
C ARG A 37 -19.57 -2.05 9.03
N SER A 38 -19.80 -1.85 7.73
CA SER A 38 -20.31 -0.59 7.13
C SER A 38 -19.50 0.64 7.54
N LEU A 39 -18.19 0.49 7.77
CA LEU A 39 -17.34 1.60 8.18
C LEU A 39 -17.07 2.52 6.98
N PRO A 40 -17.24 3.85 7.12
CA PRO A 40 -16.94 4.79 6.05
C PRO A 40 -15.43 4.84 5.80
N GLY A 41 -15.02 4.60 4.56
CA GLY A 41 -13.62 4.65 4.13
C GLY A 41 -13.38 3.76 2.91
N GLN A 42 -12.38 4.10 2.10
CA GLN A 42 -11.91 3.25 1.00
C GLN A 42 -10.52 2.73 1.35
N PHE A 43 -10.35 1.41 1.30
CA PHE A 43 -9.04 0.78 1.46
C PHE A 43 -8.37 0.68 0.10
N MET A 44 -7.24 1.36 -0.07
CA MET A 44 -6.45 1.31 -1.29
C MET A 44 -5.18 0.49 -1.01
N HIS A 45 -5.00 -0.59 -1.76
CA HIS A 45 -3.73 -1.31 -1.79
C HIS A 45 -2.83 -0.61 -2.80
N ILE A 46 -1.66 -0.12 -2.36
CA ILE A 46 -0.69 0.56 -3.19
C ILE A 46 0.58 -0.26 -3.14
N GLU A 47 0.90 -0.93 -4.25
CA GLU A 47 2.13 -1.70 -4.38
C GLU A 47 2.97 -1.14 -5.54
N PRO A 48 4.23 -0.73 -5.30
CA PRO A 48 5.11 -0.28 -6.35
C PRO A 48 5.52 -1.45 -7.25
N ASN A 49 5.65 -1.22 -8.55
CA ASN A 49 6.30 -2.18 -9.43
C ASN A 49 7.82 -2.10 -9.25
N TYR A 50 8.38 -2.92 -8.35
CA TYR A 50 9.82 -2.91 -8.03
C TYR A 50 10.73 -3.19 -9.24
N THR A 51 10.23 -3.90 -10.25
CA THR A 51 11.00 -4.18 -11.49
C THR A 51 11.29 -2.92 -12.30
N GLU A 52 10.42 -1.90 -12.25
CA GLU A 52 10.65 -0.61 -12.91
C GLU A 52 11.79 0.19 -12.27
N TYR A 53 12.09 -0.10 -11.00
CA TYR A 53 13.19 0.48 -10.25
C TYR A 53 14.47 -0.36 -10.33
N GLY A 54 14.47 -1.44 -11.13
CA GLY A 54 15.60 -2.36 -11.28
C GLY A 54 15.89 -3.20 -10.03
N LEU A 55 14.91 -3.35 -9.13
CA LEU A 55 15.05 -4.12 -7.92
C LEU A 55 14.72 -5.60 -8.17
N SER A 56 15.54 -6.49 -7.62
CA SER A 56 15.32 -7.94 -7.64
C SER A 56 14.27 -8.37 -6.63
N ASP A 57 13.70 -9.57 -6.78
CA ASP A 57 12.74 -10.17 -5.83
C ASP A 57 13.24 -10.25 -4.37
N GLN A 58 14.56 -10.27 -4.16
CA GLN A 58 15.13 -10.27 -2.81
C GLN A 58 14.92 -8.91 -2.13
N TYR A 59 14.20 -8.91 -1.02
CA TYR A 59 13.92 -7.71 -0.23
C TYR A 59 15.20 -7.04 0.29
N THR A 60 15.23 -5.72 0.18
CA THR A 60 16.31 -4.84 0.64
C THR A 60 15.73 -3.53 1.15
N SER A 61 16.54 -2.71 1.82
CA SER A 61 16.13 -1.36 2.24
C SER A 61 15.68 -0.44 1.09
N GLN A 62 16.10 -0.74 -0.15
CA GLN A 62 15.67 0.00 -1.34
C GLN A 62 14.18 -0.23 -1.64
N HIS A 63 13.65 -1.43 -1.38
CA HIS A 63 12.24 -1.75 -1.55
C HIS A 63 11.39 -0.90 -0.59
N THR A 64 11.80 -0.84 0.68
CA THR A 64 11.17 0.01 1.69
C THR A 64 11.15 1.47 1.23
N ALA A 65 12.27 2.00 0.76
CA ALA A 65 12.35 3.39 0.30
C ALA A 65 11.38 3.69 -0.86
N VAL A 66 11.30 2.79 -1.84
CA VAL A 66 10.36 2.91 -2.97
C VAL A 66 8.91 2.85 -2.49
N GLN A 67 8.60 1.98 -1.54
CA GLN A 67 7.26 1.84 -0.96
C GLN A 67 6.82 3.12 -0.26
N TYR A 68 7.66 3.68 0.62
CA TYR A 68 7.40 4.95 1.29
C TYR A 68 7.23 6.10 0.28
N ALA A 69 8.11 6.20 -0.73
CA ALA A 69 7.99 7.22 -1.77
C ALA A 69 6.65 7.12 -2.52
N THR A 70 6.22 5.90 -2.86
CA THR A 70 4.97 5.64 -3.59
C THR A 70 3.75 6.02 -2.74
N VAL A 71 3.73 5.63 -1.46
CA VAL A 71 2.65 5.99 -0.53
C VAL A 71 2.56 7.50 -0.35
N MET A 72 3.70 8.19 -0.18
CA MET A 72 3.73 9.64 -0.03
C MET A 72 3.24 10.36 -1.29
N ALA A 73 3.64 9.90 -2.48
CA ALA A 73 3.15 10.44 -3.74
C ALA A 73 1.62 10.31 -3.87
N GLN A 74 1.06 9.15 -3.51
CA GLN A 74 -0.39 8.92 -3.51
C GLN A 74 -1.14 9.77 -2.48
N LEU A 75 -0.58 9.96 -1.28
CA LEU A 75 -1.15 10.85 -0.28
C LEU A 75 -1.20 12.30 -0.78
N ILE A 76 -0.12 12.79 -1.41
CA ILE A 76 -0.07 14.13 -2.00
C ILE A 76 -1.10 14.27 -3.14
N ALA A 77 -1.17 13.30 -4.05
CA ALA A 77 -2.14 13.30 -5.15
C ALA A 77 -3.60 13.31 -4.64
N THR A 78 -3.89 12.53 -3.60
CA THR A 78 -5.22 12.51 -2.96
C THR A 78 -5.55 13.86 -2.31
N VAL A 79 -4.55 14.53 -1.72
CA VAL A 79 -4.71 15.87 -1.14
C VAL A 79 -5.01 16.92 -2.22
N GLN A 80 -4.30 16.88 -3.34
CA GLN A 80 -4.44 17.83 -4.44
C GLN A 80 -5.80 17.68 -5.15
N THR A 81 -6.21 16.44 -5.45
CA THR A 81 -7.52 16.15 -6.07
C THR A 81 -8.67 16.61 -5.18
N ALA A 82 -8.61 16.35 -3.87
CA ALA A 82 -9.61 16.83 -2.92
C ALA A 82 -9.67 18.37 -2.81
N GLN A 83 -8.55 19.07 -3.04
CA GLN A 83 -8.53 20.54 -3.10
C GLN A 83 -9.13 21.08 -4.39
N GLN A 84 -8.93 20.40 -5.54
CA GLN A 84 -9.54 20.80 -6.81
C GLN A 84 -11.06 20.64 -6.84
N VAL A 85 -11.63 19.64 -6.18
CA VAL A 85 -13.09 19.45 -6.11
C VAL A 85 -13.78 20.50 -5.22
N ARG A 86 -13.02 21.21 -4.38
CA ARG A 86 -13.56 22.18 -3.41
C ARG A 86 -13.50 23.64 -3.89
N ASN A 87 -12.81 23.92 -4.99
CA ASN A 87 -12.69 25.25 -5.61
C ASN A 87 -13.57 25.36 -6.84
#